data_AF-A0A257EPE1-F1
#
_entry.id   AF-A0A257EPE1-F1
#
_cell.length_a   1.000
_cell.length_b   1.000
_cell.length_c   1.000
_cell.angle_alpha   90.00
_cell.angle_beta   90.00
_cell.angle_gamma   90.00
#
_symmetry.space_group_name_H-M   'P 1'
#
loop_
_entity.id
_entity.type
_entity.pdbx_description
1 polymer ?
#
loop_
_entity_poly.entity_id
_entity_poly.type
_entity_poly.pdbx_seq_one_letter_code
_entity_poly.pdbx_strand_id
1 'polypeptide(L)'
;MRLLTIASLAAAALVSAAPASAVVTTFADFSNIGNAANVRWVISANNSGGNFSKNATFYSTATGTANIAGARRVNFNFSQPALAGVASGLQAMFTLNGTVTNTQAVVNGTVITQNNISGTFSFIQAVGSSFTVGGQTFGAGVNLLSGSFTQSSISGQRNGTSAGWSASTLGGSAITYTSDVLGFVPGSNYDLAWSLASVAPLLNATNAANQITGTPNKALRTFRAVVGGQFSSDPAPITPAIPEPAIWAQLIIGFSMVGFASRRRKVSVAA
;
A
#
# COMPACT_ATOMS: atom_id res chain seq x y z
N MET A 1 -31.25 -16.05 66.88
CA MET A 1 -32.00 -16.64 65.75
C MET A 1 -32.29 -15.55 64.73
N ARG A 2 -31.80 -15.73 63.49
CA ARG A 2 -32.50 -15.53 62.18
C ARG A 2 -33.25 -14.19 61.96
N LEU A 3 -33.14 -13.45 60.85
CA LEU A 3 -32.54 -13.66 59.54
C LEU A 3 -32.46 -12.30 58.79
N LEU A 4 -31.57 -12.27 57.79
CA LEU A 4 -31.25 -11.24 56.80
C LEU A 4 -32.43 -10.55 56.10
N THR A 5 -32.22 -9.31 55.63
CA THR A 5 -32.18 -9.03 54.16
C THR A 5 -31.47 -7.71 53.84
N ILE A 6 -30.31 -7.81 53.20
CA ILE A 6 -29.65 -6.73 52.46
C ILE A 6 -29.94 -7.01 50.99
N ALA A 7 -30.65 -6.11 50.31
CA ALA A 7 -30.82 -6.14 48.85
C ALA A 7 -29.92 -5.05 48.25
N SER A 8 -28.77 -5.45 47.74
CA SER A 8 -27.86 -4.59 46.98
C SER A 8 -28.40 -4.39 45.56
N LEU A 9 -28.67 -3.14 45.17
CA LEU A 9 -28.91 -2.76 43.78
C LEU A 9 -27.65 -3.01 42.95
N ALA A 10 -27.71 -3.96 42.01
CA ALA A 10 -26.75 -4.07 40.92
C ALA A 10 -27.22 -3.15 39.77
N ALA A 11 -26.58 -1.98 39.64
CA ALA A 11 -26.74 -1.13 38.48
C ALA A 11 -25.94 -1.74 37.31
N ALA A 12 -26.63 -2.39 36.37
CA ALA A 12 -26.05 -2.80 35.10
C ALA A 12 -25.77 -1.55 34.25
N ALA A 13 -24.52 -1.15 34.17
CA ALA A 13 -24.07 -0.16 33.19
C ALA A 13 -24.15 -0.78 31.79
N LEU A 14 -25.25 -0.53 31.08
CA LEU A 14 -25.34 -0.73 29.64
C LEU A 14 -24.43 0.32 28.99
N VAL A 15 -23.16 -0.02 28.80
CA VAL A 15 -22.27 0.74 27.92
C VAL A 15 -22.78 0.50 26.51
N SER A 16 -23.61 1.40 25.99
CA SER A 16 -23.98 1.42 24.58
C SER A 16 -22.69 1.60 23.79
N ALA A 17 -22.16 0.51 23.22
CA ALA A 17 -21.10 0.59 22.23
C ALA A 17 -21.65 1.41 21.07
N ALA A 18 -21.27 2.69 21.00
CA ALA A 18 -21.50 3.48 19.80
C ALA A 18 -20.85 2.73 18.63
N PRO A 19 -21.50 2.65 17.45
CA PRO A 19 -20.86 2.06 16.29
C PRO A 19 -19.54 2.79 16.07
N ALA A 20 -18.43 2.06 16.10
CA ALA A 20 -17.14 2.62 15.76
C ALA A 20 -17.23 3.10 14.31
N SER A 21 -17.31 4.41 14.12
CA SER A 21 -17.19 4.99 12.78
C SER A 21 -15.86 4.54 12.20
N ALA A 22 -15.95 3.78 11.12
CA ALA A 22 -14.83 3.46 10.26
C ALA A 22 -14.15 4.76 9.81
N VAL A 23 -12.94 5.02 10.34
CA VAL A 23 -12.11 6.16 9.93
C VAL A 23 -11.07 5.63 8.94
N VAL A 24 -11.24 5.99 7.67
CA VAL A 24 -10.19 5.76 6.65
C VAL A 24 -8.98 6.60 7.05
N THR A 25 -7.86 5.94 7.32
CA THR A 25 -6.62 6.62 7.69
C THR A 25 -5.57 6.45 6.61
N THR A 26 -5.07 7.57 6.07
CA THR A 26 -3.83 7.57 5.29
C THR A 26 -2.66 7.29 6.21
N PHE A 27 -1.87 6.27 5.88
CA PHE A 27 -0.77 5.83 6.73
C PHE A 27 0.60 6.03 6.09
N ALA A 28 0.65 6.20 4.77
CA ALA A 28 1.86 6.52 4.04
C ALA A 28 1.56 7.26 2.74
N ASP A 29 2.54 8.03 2.29
CA ASP A 29 2.55 8.71 1.01
C ASP A 29 3.94 8.67 0.37
N PHE A 30 3.98 8.90 -0.94
CA PHE A 30 5.23 8.99 -1.67
C PHE A 30 5.13 10.01 -2.81
N SER A 31 6.27 10.61 -3.13
CA SER A 31 6.42 11.58 -4.21
C SER A 31 7.69 11.31 -5.02
N ASN A 32 7.63 11.61 -6.32
CA ASN A 32 8.79 11.45 -7.19
C ASN A 32 9.91 12.44 -6.82
N ILE A 33 11.17 12.00 -6.94
CA ILE A 33 12.31 12.90 -6.86
C ILE A 33 12.55 13.50 -8.25
N GLY A 34 12.25 14.79 -8.38
CA GLY A 34 12.37 15.55 -9.63
C GLY A 34 11.20 15.34 -10.60
N ASN A 35 11.37 15.82 -11.84
CA ASN A 35 10.28 15.93 -12.82
C ASN A 35 10.33 14.87 -13.93
N ALA A 36 11.34 13.99 -13.93
CA ALA A 36 11.44 12.94 -14.92
C ALA A 36 10.42 11.83 -14.64
N ALA A 37 9.83 11.27 -15.70
CA ALA A 37 8.93 10.12 -15.61
C ALA A 37 9.57 8.99 -14.79
N ASN A 38 8.77 8.33 -13.97
CA ASN A 38 9.20 7.22 -13.12
C ASN A 38 8.38 5.95 -13.37
N VAL A 39 7.35 6.03 -14.21
CA VAL A 39 6.55 4.89 -14.66
C VAL A 39 6.32 4.93 -16.15
N ARG A 40 6.07 3.75 -16.70
CA ARG A 40 5.76 3.52 -18.09
C ARG A 40 4.63 2.51 -18.24
N TRP A 41 3.64 2.90 -19.03
CA TRP A 41 2.58 2.05 -19.53
C TRP A 41 2.94 1.58 -20.94
N VAL A 42 2.83 0.29 -21.23
CA VAL A 42 3.11 -0.29 -22.54
C VAL A 42 1.98 -1.21 -22.95
N ILE A 43 1.34 -0.91 -24.06
CA ILE A 43 0.43 -1.85 -24.72
C ILE A 43 1.25 -3.02 -25.29
N SER A 44 0.81 -4.27 -25.07
CA SER A 44 1.52 -5.43 -25.63
C SER A 44 1.51 -5.37 -27.16
N ALA A 45 2.60 -5.82 -27.79
CA ALA A 45 2.68 -5.90 -29.25
C ALA A 45 1.56 -6.81 -29.80
N ASN A 46 1.07 -6.49 -30.99
CA ASN A 46 0.09 -7.32 -31.68
C ASN A 46 0.74 -8.67 -31.99
N ASN A 47 0.18 -9.77 -31.48
CA ASN A 47 0.43 -11.06 -32.12
C ASN A 47 -0.22 -11.01 -33.50
N SER A 48 0.58 -11.29 -34.52
CA SER A 48 0.29 -11.24 -35.96
C SER A 48 -1.15 -11.63 -36.30
N GLY A 49 -1.92 -10.71 -36.93
CA GLY A 49 -3.29 -10.99 -37.38
C GLY A 49 -4.30 -9.85 -37.29
N GLY A 50 -3.89 -8.61 -37.05
CA GLY A 50 -4.79 -7.44 -37.13
C GLY A 50 -5.69 -7.19 -35.91
N ASN A 51 -5.51 -7.92 -34.80
CA ASN A 51 -6.31 -7.71 -33.60
C ASN A 51 -5.61 -6.83 -32.55
N PHE A 52 -6.18 -5.65 -32.37
CA PHE A 52 -6.16 -4.75 -31.22
C PHE A 52 -5.67 -5.38 -29.91
N SER A 53 -4.48 -4.99 -29.45
CA SER A 53 -3.99 -5.47 -28.15
C SER A 53 -4.80 -4.86 -27.00
N LYS A 54 -5.54 -5.73 -26.31
CA LYS A 54 -6.24 -5.43 -25.04
C LYS A 54 -5.37 -5.75 -23.82
N ASN A 55 -4.09 -6.06 -24.07
CA ASN A 55 -3.12 -6.39 -23.05
C ASN A 55 -2.15 -5.23 -22.86
N ALA A 56 -1.72 -5.00 -21.63
CA ALA A 56 -0.74 -3.98 -21.32
C ALA A 56 0.07 -4.31 -20.08
N THR A 57 1.23 -3.68 -19.95
CA THR A 57 2.07 -3.72 -18.76
C THR A 57 2.29 -2.31 -18.23
N PHE A 58 2.39 -2.19 -16.91
CA PHE A 58 2.61 -0.93 -16.22
C PHE A 58 3.73 -1.11 -15.21
N TYR A 59 4.83 -0.39 -15.36
CA TYR A 59 6.00 -0.62 -14.52
C TYR A 59 6.77 0.65 -14.22
N SER A 60 7.51 0.63 -13.12
CA SER A 60 8.47 1.68 -12.79
C SER A 60 9.72 1.58 -13.68
N THR A 61 10.39 2.70 -13.92
CA THR A 61 11.61 2.75 -14.73
C THR A 61 12.74 3.43 -13.97
N ALA A 62 13.96 2.87 -14.04
CA ALA A 62 15.13 3.43 -13.34
C ALA A 62 15.47 4.87 -13.80
N THR A 63 15.27 5.17 -15.08
CA THR A 63 15.40 6.51 -15.67
C THR A 63 14.10 6.92 -16.36
N GLY A 64 13.93 8.22 -16.61
CA GLY A 64 12.74 8.74 -17.31
C GLY A 64 12.61 8.32 -18.77
N THR A 65 13.67 7.77 -19.34
CA THR A 65 13.73 7.32 -20.74
C THR A 65 13.92 5.81 -20.88
N ALA A 66 14.11 5.06 -19.79
CA ALA A 66 14.30 3.60 -19.86
C ALA A 66 13.07 2.88 -20.44
N ASN A 67 13.30 1.84 -21.24
CA ASN A 67 12.26 1.04 -21.91
C ASN A 67 12.01 -0.32 -21.21
N ILE A 68 12.65 -0.54 -20.09
CA ILE A 68 12.59 -1.77 -19.29
C ILE A 68 12.20 -1.42 -17.86
N ALA A 69 11.61 -2.40 -17.15
CA ALA A 69 11.30 -2.26 -15.74
C ALA A 69 12.57 -2.01 -14.92
N GLY A 70 12.46 -1.17 -13.89
CA GLY A 70 13.55 -0.89 -12.98
C GLY A 70 13.10 -0.04 -11.79
N ALA A 71 13.86 -0.13 -10.70
CA ALA A 71 13.56 0.60 -9.48
C ALA A 71 13.94 2.09 -9.62
N ARG A 72 13.06 2.98 -9.14
CA ARG A 72 13.26 4.43 -9.17
C ARG A 72 13.32 4.99 -7.75
N ARG A 73 14.22 5.95 -7.51
CA ARG A 73 14.24 6.64 -6.22
C ARG A 73 13.06 7.62 -6.07
N VAL A 74 12.38 7.55 -4.93
CA VAL A 74 11.25 8.42 -4.54
C VAL A 74 11.44 8.89 -3.10
N ASN A 75 10.72 9.95 -2.72
CA ASN A 75 10.53 10.30 -1.32
C ASN A 75 9.33 9.52 -0.79
N PHE A 76 9.47 8.91 0.37
CA PHE A 76 8.45 8.15 1.07
C PHE A 76 8.29 8.72 2.48
N ASN A 77 7.04 8.84 2.92
CA ASN A 77 6.68 9.34 4.23
C ASN A 77 5.70 8.39 4.89
N PHE A 78 5.89 8.16 6.19
CA PHE A 78 4.82 7.60 7.01
C PHE A 78 3.95 8.73 7.56
N SER A 79 2.64 8.62 7.36
CA SER A 79 1.66 9.61 7.81
C SER A 79 1.02 9.24 9.16
N GLN A 80 1.36 8.06 9.70
CA GLN A 80 0.91 7.66 11.02
C GLN A 80 1.49 8.56 12.12
N PRO A 81 0.70 9.02 13.11
CA PRO A 81 1.19 9.90 14.17
C PRO A 81 2.43 9.39 14.91
N ALA A 82 2.54 8.08 15.11
CA ALA A 82 3.69 7.45 15.78
C ALA A 82 5.00 7.52 14.97
N LEU A 83 4.93 7.80 13.66
CA LEU A 83 6.05 7.77 12.71
C LEU A 83 6.27 9.11 11.98
N ALA A 84 5.24 9.94 11.89
CA ALA A 84 5.23 11.17 11.08
C ALA A 84 6.31 12.20 11.48
N GLY A 85 6.78 12.18 12.73
CA GLY A 85 7.83 13.08 13.21
C GLY A 85 9.26 12.58 13.01
N VAL A 86 9.47 11.30 12.67
CA VAL A 86 10.79 10.65 12.68
C VAL A 86 11.14 9.99 11.33
N ALA A 87 10.13 9.72 10.50
CA ALA A 87 10.25 8.97 9.26
C ALA A 87 9.65 9.73 8.08
N SER A 88 10.02 11.01 7.94
CA SER A 88 9.66 11.89 6.82
C SER A 88 10.85 12.10 5.87
N GLY A 89 10.58 12.15 4.57
CA GLY A 89 11.57 12.38 3.52
C GLY A 89 12.48 11.18 3.30
N LEU A 90 12.03 9.97 3.64
CA LEU A 90 12.82 8.75 3.46
C LEU A 90 13.03 8.51 1.96
N GLN A 91 14.27 8.28 1.56
CA GLN A 91 14.55 7.90 0.19
C GLN A 91 14.29 6.40 0.02
N ALA A 92 13.35 6.05 -0.87
CA ALA A 92 13.00 4.68 -1.15
C ALA A 92 13.22 4.34 -2.62
N MET A 93 13.60 3.09 -2.90
CA MET A 93 13.61 2.48 -4.22
C MET A 93 12.22 1.92 -4.49
N PHE A 94 11.46 2.66 -5.30
CA PHE A 94 10.13 2.30 -5.77
C PHE A 94 10.21 1.35 -6.96
N THR A 95 9.57 0.20 -6.84
CA THR A 95 9.32 -0.73 -7.94
C THR A 95 7.82 -0.93 -8.12
N LEU A 96 7.37 -0.97 -9.37
CA LEU A 96 5.99 -1.26 -9.75
C LEU A 96 6.00 -2.27 -10.88
N ASN A 97 5.12 -3.27 -10.79
CA ASN A 97 4.84 -4.20 -11.87
C ASN A 97 3.34 -4.50 -11.91
N GLY A 98 2.67 -4.05 -12.95
CA GLY A 98 1.25 -4.23 -13.19
C GLY A 98 0.99 -4.76 -14.60
N THR A 99 -0.12 -5.45 -14.76
CA THR A 99 -0.55 -6.04 -16.02
C THR A 99 -2.04 -5.86 -16.22
N VAL A 100 -2.44 -5.80 -17.49
CA VAL A 100 -3.82 -5.91 -17.93
C VAL A 100 -3.90 -7.05 -18.93
N THR A 101 -4.91 -7.90 -18.75
CA THR A 101 -5.23 -8.98 -19.67
C THR A 101 -6.62 -8.77 -20.25
N ASN A 102 -6.72 -8.88 -21.57
CA ASN A 102 -7.95 -8.87 -22.37
C ASN A 102 -8.95 -7.76 -22.00
N THR A 103 -8.48 -6.59 -21.56
CA THR A 103 -9.36 -5.48 -21.14
C THR A 103 -9.07 -4.23 -21.96
N GLN A 104 -10.04 -3.83 -22.76
CA GLN A 104 -9.98 -2.59 -23.52
C GLN A 104 -10.20 -1.36 -22.62
N ALA A 105 -9.67 -0.22 -23.02
CA ALA A 105 -10.02 1.05 -22.40
C ALA A 105 -11.48 1.41 -22.74
N VAL A 106 -12.17 2.05 -21.81
CA VAL A 106 -13.55 2.50 -21.94
C VAL A 106 -13.57 4.03 -21.96
N VAL A 107 -14.43 4.61 -22.78
CA VAL A 107 -14.64 6.07 -22.83
C VAL A 107 -16.05 6.36 -22.36
N ASN A 108 -16.20 7.23 -21.37
CA ASN A 108 -17.47 7.76 -20.92
C ASN A 108 -17.41 9.30 -20.95
N GLY A 109 -18.10 9.91 -21.91
CA GLY A 109 -17.95 11.33 -22.20
C GLY A 109 -16.51 11.67 -22.60
N THR A 110 -15.87 12.57 -21.84
CA THR A 110 -14.47 12.98 -22.03
C THR A 110 -13.48 12.16 -21.23
N VAL A 111 -13.94 11.27 -20.35
CA VAL A 111 -13.07 10.46 -19.50
C VAL A 111 -12.74 9.15 -20.20
N ILE A 112 -11.47 8.78 -20.18
CA ILE A 112 -11.00 7.47 -20.61
C ILE A 112 -10.47 6.70 -19.41
N THR A 113 -10.86 5.43 -19.31
CA THR A 113 -10.53 4.56 -18.19
C THR A 113 -9.99 3.23 -18.68
N GLN A 114 -8.90 2.77 -18.06
CA GLN A 114 -8.39 1.42 -18.17
C GLN A 114 -8.66 0.68 -16.88
N ASN A 115 -9.45 -0.38 -16.96
CA ASN A 115 -9.78 -1.23 -15.81
C ASN A 115 -8.92 -2.50 -15.78
N ASN A 116 -9.10 -3.27 -14.71
CA ASN A 116 -8.56 -4.61 -14.52
C ASN A 116 -7.03 -4.67 -14.49
N ILE A 117 -6.39 -3.65 -13.91
CA ILE A 117 -4.95 -3.63 -13.72
C ILE A 117 -4.63 -4.38 -12.42
N SER A 118 -3.81 -5.42 -12.51
CA SER A 118 -3.38 -6.23 -11.35
C SER A 118 -1.87 -6.33 -11.30
N GLY A 119 -1.29 -6.36 -10.10
CA GLY A 119 0.16 -6.26 -9.95
C GLY A 119 0.67 -6.15 -8.52
N THR A 120 1.92 -5.73 -8.41
CA THR A 120 2.64 -5.50 -7.17
C THR A 120 3.42 -4.21 -7.20
N PHE A 121 3.73 -3.69 -6.02
CA PHE A 121 4.64 -2.57 -5.83
C PHE A 121 5.48 -2.77 -4.57
N SER A 122 6.62 -2.08 -4.48
CA SER A 122 7.50 -2.11 -3.31
C SER A 122 8.25 -0.79 -3.14
N PHE A 123 8.46 -0.40 -1.87
CA PHE A 123 9.30 0.70 -1.43
C PHE A 123 10.35 0.15 -0.47
N ILE A 124 11.57 0.02 -0.97
CA ILE A 124 12.71 -0.45 -0.18
C ILE A 124 13.59 0.73 0.20
N GLN A 125 13.97 0.86 1.47
CA GLN A 125 14.84 1.94 1.94
C GLN A 125 16.14 2.01 1.11
N ALA A 126 16.46 3.19 0.57
CA ALA A 126 17.63 3.39 -0.27
C ALA A 126 18.94 3.37 0.53
N VAL A 127 20.03 2.99 -0.13
CA VAL A 127 21.38 2.99 0.47
C VAL A 127 21.76 4.39 0.96
N GLY A 128 22.36 4.46 2.14
CA GLY A 128 22.84 5.72 2.75
C GLY A 128 21.77 6.51 3.51
N SER A 129 20.61 5.91 3.78
CA SER A 129 19.56 6.51 4.59
C SER A 129 19.12 5.56 5.70
N SER A 130 18.96 6.08 6.92
CA SER A 130 18.48 5.34 8.08
C SER A 130 17.59 6.23 8.92
N PHE A 131 16.70 5.61 9.69
CA PHE A 131 15.86 6.30 10.65
C PHE A 131 15.64 5.40 11.87
N THR A 132 15.39 6.00 13.02
CA THR A 132 15.23 5.26 14.29
C THR A 132 13.85 5.49 14.84
N VAL A 133 13.11 4.43 15.13
CA VAL A 133 11.78 4.52 15.75
C VAL A 133 11.74 3.58 16.94
N GLY A 134 11.27 4.07 18.10
CA GLY A 134 11.15 3.24 19.30
C GLY A 134 12.48 2.61 19.74
N GLY A 135 13.61 3.25 19.45
CA GLY A 135 14.96 2.74 19.74
C GLY A 135 15.49 1.70 18.73
N GLN A 136 14.70 1.29 17.74
CA GLN A 136 15.13 0.44 16.63
C GLN A 136 15.57 1.28 15.43
N THR A 137 16.77 1.03 14.93
CA THR A 137 17.31 1.72 13.74
C THR A 137 17.07 0.87 12.50
N PHE A 138 16.35 1.44 11.55
CA PHE A 138 16.10 0.87 10.24
C PHE A 138 17.08 1.47 9.23
N GLY A 139 17.78 0.61 8.50
CA GLY A 139 18.78 0.99 7.51
C GLY A 139 18.36 0.70 6.08
N ALA A 140 19.34 0.77 5.16
CA ALA A 140 19.15 0.42 3.77
C ALA A 140 18.62 -1.03 3.60
N GLY A 141 17.75 -1.25 2.62
CA GLY A 141 17.21 -2.58 2.32
C GLY A 141 15.95 -2.95 3.10
N VAL A 142 15.56 -2.17 4.11
CA VAL A 142 14.31 -2.37 4.86
C VAL A 142 13.10 -2.19 3.94
N ASN A 143 12.11 -3.07 4.06
CA ASN A 143 10.82 -2.94 3.38
C ASN A 143 9.95 -1.91 4.10
N LEU A 144 9.91 -0.69 3.56
CA LEU A 144 9.05 0.37 4.11
C LEU A 144 7.58 0.06 3.86
N LEU A 145 7.27 -0.37 2.65
CA LEU A 145 5.93 -0.80 2.25
C LEU A 145 6.01 -1.60 0.95
N SER A 146 5.39 -2.77 0.91
CA SER A 146 5.18 -3.54 -0.31
C SER A 146 3.76 -4.05 -0.35
N GLY A 147 3.22 -4.24 -1.55
CA GLY A 147 1.85 -4.71 -1.68
C GLY A 147 1.52 -5.33 -3.02
N SER A 148 0.37 -5.99 -3.05
CA SER A 148 -0.27 -6.48 -4.27
C SER A 148 -1.63 -5.82 -4.42
N PHE A 149 -2.09 -5.70 -5.67
CA PHE A 149 -3.41 -5.15 -5.99
C PHE A 149 -4.02 -5.91 -7.17
N THR A 150 -5.35 -5.96 -7.21
CA THR A 150 -6.11 -6.49 -8.34
C THR A 150 -7.24 -5.53 -8.69
N GLN A 151 -7.70 -5.60 -9.95
CA GLN A 151 -8.84 -4.82 -10.45
C GLN A 151 -8.72 -3.29 -10.27
N SER A 152 -7.49 -2.77 -10.24
CA SER A 152 -7.25 -1.32 -10.17
C SER A 152 -7.53 -0.64 -11.51
N SER A 153 -7.69 0.69 -11.50
CA SER A 153 -8.08 1.45 -12.69
C SER A 153 -7.31 2.76 -12.87
N ILE A 154 -6.84 3.01 -14.10
CA ILE A 154 -6.29 4.30 -14.51
C ILE A 154 -7.41 5.08 -15.19
N SER A 155 -7.69 6.29 -14.75
CA SER A 155 -8.73 7.14 -15.33
C SER A 155 -8.27 8.59 -15.46
N GLY A 156 -8.61 9.23 -16.56
CA GLY A 156 -8.28 10.63 -16.76
C GLY A 156 -9.01 11.21 -17.97
N GLN A 157 -8.82 12.51 -18.20
CA GLN A 157 -9.37 13.15 -19.39
C GLN A 157 -8.71 12.56 -20.64
N ARG A 158 -9.53 12.19 -21.63
CA ARG A 158 -9.05 11.77 -22.95
C ARG A 158 -8.31 12.91 -23.61
N ASN A 159 -7.15 12.62 -24.18
CA ASN A 159 -6.17 13.61 -24.63
C ASN A 159 -5.62 14.53 -23.52
N GLY A 160 -5.76 14.15 -22.25
CA GLY A 160 -5.17 14.86 -21.11
C GLY A 160 -3.70 14.50 -20.87
N THR A 161 -3.06 15.31 -20.04
CA THR A 161 -1.69 15.12 -19.52
C THR A 161 -1.68 14.63 -18.07
N SER A 162 -2.85 14.37 -17.49
CA SER A 162 -3.03 13.89 -16.13
C SER A 162 -4.04 12.75 -16.05
N ALA A 163 -3.84 11.86 -15.08
CA ALA A 163 -4.75 10.79 -14.74
C ALA A 163 -4.65 10.46 -13.24
N GLY A 164 -5.67 9.81 -12.70
CA GLY A 164 -5.61 9.10 -11.43
C GLY A 164 -5.46 7.60 -11.67
N TRP A 165 -4.76 6.93 -10.77
CA TRP A 165 -4.75 5.48 -10.65
C TRP A 165 -5.20 5.13 -9.24
N SER A 166 -6.22 4.28 -9.13
CA SER A 166 -6.72 3.86 -7.82
C SER A 166 -7.10 2.40 -7.78
N ALA A 167 -7.05 1.85 -6.58
CA ALA A 167 -7.61 0.56 -6.22
C ALA A 167 -8.21 0.67 -4.82
N SER A 168 -9.31 -0.04 -4.59
CA SER A 168 -9.88 -0.26 -3.26
C SER A 168 -10.19 -1.74 -3.10
N THR A 169 -10.19 -2.25 -1.88
CA THR A 169 -10.59 -3.63 -1.54
C THR A 169 -12.09 -3.93 -1.71
N LEU A 170 -12.88 -2.92 -2.09
CA LEU A 170 -14.30 -3.09 -2.35
C LEU A 170 -14.56 -3.66 -3.76
N GLY A 171 -15.68 -4.35 -3.93
CA GLY A 171 -16.13 -4.81 -5.26
C GLY A 171 -15.38 -6.01 -5.85
N GLY A 172 -14.81 -6.88 -5.01
CA GLY A 172 -14.09 -8.09 -5.44
C GLY A 172 -12.61 -7.87 -5.77
N SER A 173 -12.13 -6.64 -5.63
CA SER A 173 -10.72 -6.29 -5.68
C SER A 173 -10.02 -6.71 -4.39
N ALA A 174 -8.77 -7.13 -4.50
CA ALA A 174 -7.90 -7.44 -3.37
C ALA A 174 -6.68 -6.51 -3.38
N ILE A 175 -6.34 -6.00 -2.19
CA ILE A 175 -5.11 -5.27 -1.93
C ILE A 175 -4.51 -5.86 -0.66
N THR A 176 -3.20 -6.07 -0.66
CA THR A 176 -2.46 -6.51 0.52
C THR A 176 -1.25 -5.61 0.74
N TYR A 177 -0.93 -5.34 2.01
CA TYR A 177 0.26 -4.60 2.39
C TYR A 177 1.13 -5.41 3.35
N THR A 178 2.44 -5.20 3.23
CA THR A 178 3.49 -5.76 4.09
C THR A 178 4.54 -4.69 4.34
N SER A 179 5.10 -4.66 5.54
CA SER A 179 6.13 -3.69 5.93
C SER A 179 6.93 -4.28 7.09
N ASP A 180 8.21 -3.92 7.17
CA ASP A 180 9.05 -4.23 8.33
C ASP A 180 8.85 -3.20 9.46
N VAL A 181 8.16 -2.09 9.16
CA VAL A 181 7.97 -0.93 10.05
C VAL A 181 6.53 -0.87 10.56
N LEU A 182 5.57 -1.32 9.75
CA LEU A 182 4.14 -1.31 10.05
C LEU A 182 3.56 -2.72 10.14
N GLY A 183 2.77 -2.96 11.18
CA GLY A 183 1.85 -4.09 11.27
C GLY A 183 0.50 -3.73 10.68
N PHE A 184 -0.05 -4.65 9.88
CA PHE A 184 -1.36 -4.51 9.25
C PHE A 184 -2.34 -5.53 9.84
N VAL A 185 -3.53 -5.07 10.26
CA VAL A 185 -4.53 -5.98 10.82
C VAL A 185 -5.20 -6.81 9.72
N PRO A 186 -5.26 -8.15 9.88
CA PRO A 186 -5.97 -9.01 8.94
C PRO A 186 -7.45 -8.62 8.80
N GLY A 187 -7.95 -8.63 7.57
CA GLY A 187 -9.35 -8.32 7.27
C GLY A 187 -9.67 -6.82 7.16
N SER A 188 -8.68 -5.94 7.31
CA SER A 188 -8.84 -4.52 6.97
C SER A 188 -9.08 -4.33 5.47
N ASN A 189 -9.90 -3.33 5.15
CA ASN A 189 -9.99 -2.76 3.82
C ASN A 189 -8.79 -1.85 3.59
N TYR A 190 -8.26 -1.89 2.38
CA TYR A 190 -7.17 -1.06 1.94
C TYR A 190 -7.55 -0.30 0.68
N ASP A 191 -6.94 0.88 0.54
CA ASP A 191 -7.05 1.73 -0.63
C ASP A 191 -5.65 2.21 -1.05
N LEU A 192 -5.48 2.40 -2.36
CA LEU A 192 -4.36 3.14 -2.95
C LEU A 192 -4.91 4.17 -3.92
N ALA A 193 -4.33 5.37 -3.90
CA ALA A 193 -4.71 6.45 -4.79
C ALA A 193 -3.47 7.23 -5.24
N TRP A 194 -3.08 7.07 -6.49
CA TRP A 194 -1.89 7.67 -7.08
C TRP A 194 -2.28 8.61 -8.22
N SER A 195 -1.57 9.72 -8.29
CA SER A 195 -1.65 10.67 -9.40
C SER A 195 -0.64 10.29 -10.48
N LEU A 196 -1.04 10.44 -11.74
CA LEU A 196 -0.18 10.33 -12.91
C LEU A 196 -0.11 11.71 -13.55
N ALA A 197 1.00 12.41 -13.38
CA ALA A 197 1.28 13.70 -13.98
C ALA A 197 2.16 13.58 -15.22
N SER A 198 2.16 14.61 -16.06
CA SER A 198 3.01 14.70 -17.26
C SER A 198 2.88 13.48 -18.18
N VAL A 199 1.66 13.00 -18.37
CA VAL A 199 1.35 11.86 -19.25
C VAL A 199 1.74 12.20 -20.68
N ALA A 200 2.73 11.48 -21.22
CA ALA A 200 3.27 11.70 -22.56
C ALA A 200 3.61 10.36 -23.26
N PRO A 201 3.13 10.11 -24.50
CA PRO A 201 2.10 10.88 -25.22
C PRO A 201 0.77 10.98 -24.45
N LEU A 202 -0.14 11.91 -24.83
CA LEU A 202 -1.37 12.20 -24.06
C LEU A 202 -2.18 10.94 -23.71
N LEU A 203 -3.00 10.96 -22.67
CA LEU A 203 -3.80 9.80 -22.27
C LEU A 203 -4.86 9.46 -23.33
N ASN A 204 -4.76 8.30 -23.98
CA ASN A 204 -5.75 7.88 -24.99
C ASN A 204 -5.72 6.37 -25.30
N ALA A 205 -6.70 5.90 -26.06
CA ALA A 205 -6.72 4.61 -26.72
C ALA A 205 -7.29 4.76 -28.14
N THR A 206 -6.91 3.85 -29.04
CA THR A 206 -7.40 3.85 -30.42
C THR A 206 -8.45 2.78 -30.67
N ASN A 207 -9.27 3.00 -31.70
CA ASN A 207 -10.30 2.09 -32.17
C ASN A 207 -9.75 1.09 -33.22
N ALA A 208 -10.68 0.38 -33.88
CA ALA A 208 -10.37 -0.60 -34.91
C ALA A 208 -9.58 -0.02 -36.11
N ALA A 209 -9.92 1.20 -36.50
CA ALA A 209 -9.25 1.91 -37.59
C ALA A 209 -7.97 2.64 -37.14
N ASN A 210 -7.46 2.35 -35.93
CA ASN A 210 -6.35 3.06 -35.30
C ASN A 210 -6.59 4.57 -35.12
N GLN A 211 -7.85 4.98 -35.04
CA GLN A 211 -8.24 6.37 -34.83
C GLN A 211 -8.48 6.66 -33.34
N ILE A 212 -8.28 7.92 -32.98
CA ILE A 212 -8.55 8.48 -31.64
C ILE A 212 -10.04 8.85 -31.50
N THR A 213 -10.81 8.85 -32.57
CA THR A 213 -12.25 9.13 -32.55
C THR A 213 -13.05 7.84 -32.32
N GLY A 214 -14.14 7.92 -31.54
CA GLY A 214 -15.03 6.79 -31.26
C GLY A 214 -14.59 5.88 -30.10
N THR A 215 -15.28 4.74 -30.00
CA THR A 215 -15.13 3.74 -28.93
C THR A 215 -13.82 2.96 -29.10
N PRO A 216 -12.94 2.94 -28.09
CA PRO A 216 -11.72 2.15 -28.16
C PRO A 216 -12.01 0.66 -28.18
N ASN A 217 -11.13 -0.10 -28.83
CA ASN A 217 -11.10 -1.56 -28.77
C ASN A 217 -9.72 -2.11 -28.36
N LYS A 218 -8.81 -1.21 -27.96
CA LYS A 218 -7.48 -1.47 -27.41
C LYS A 218 -7.41 -1.06 -25.94
N ALA A 219 -6.39 -1.54 -25.24
CA ALA A 219 -5.97 -0.91 -23.99
C ALA A 219 -5.49 0.54 -24.24
N LEU A 220 -5.24 1.29 -23.16
CA LEU A 220 -4.56 2.60 -23.27
C LEU A 220 -3.28 2.48 -24.10
N ARG A 221 -3.01 3.48 -24.92
CA ARG A 221 -1.77 3.57 -25.69
C ARG A 221 -0.57 3.69 -24.78
N THR A 222 0.60 3.27 -25.24
CA THR A 222 1.87 3.46 -24.52
C THR A 222 2.07 4.92 -24.11
N PHE A 223 2.39 5.14 -22.84
CA PHE A 223 2.74 6.46 -22.30
C PHE A 223 3.73 6.35 -21.15
N ARG A 224 4.32 7.48 -20.78
CA ARG A 224 5.12 7.68 -19.57
C ARG A 224 4.43 8.71 -18.69
N ALA A 225 4.64 8.60 -17.38
CA ALA A 225 4.12 9.57 -16.43
C ALA A 225 5.06 9.72 -15.23
N VAL A 226 4.84 10.78 -14.48
CA VAL A 226 5.35 10.96 -13.11
C VAL A 226 4.26 10.51 -12.16
N VAL A 227 4.56 9.53 -11.31
CA VAL A 227 3.66 8.98 -10.31
C VAL A 227 4.05 9.41 -8.91
N GLY A 228 3.04 9.69 -8.10
CA GLY A 228 3.10 9.95 -6.65
C GLY A 228 1.72 9.72 -6.06
N GLY A 229 1.61 9.36 -4.79
CA GLY A 229 0.33 8.96 -4.24
C GLY A 229 0.35 8.60 -2.77
N GLN A 230 -0.76 8.04 -2.31
CA GLN A 230 -1.00 7.71 -0.92
C GLN A 230 -1.61 6.33 -0.74
N PHE A 231 -1.50 5.83 0.49
CA PHE A 231 -2.00 4.54 0.94
C PHE A 231 -2.87 4.72 2.18
N SER A 232 -4.04 4.08 2.17
CA SER A 232 -5.00 4.21 3.26
C SER A 232 -5.58 2.84 3.66
N SER A 233 -6.12 2.76 4.87
CA SER A 233 -6.79 1.57 5.39
C SER A 233 -8.03 1.91 6.20
N ASP A 234 -8.94 0.94 6.31
CA ASP A 234 -10.14 0.98 7.16
C ASP A 234 -10.47 -0.44 7.71
N PRO A 235 -10.56 -0.64 9.04
CA PRO A 235 -10.33 0.34 10.10
C PRO A 235 -8.83 0.68 10.27
N ALA A 236 -8.55 1.61 11.17
CA ALA A 236 -7.24 2.22 11.40
C ALA A 236 -6.21 1.48 12.31
N PRO A 237 -6.28 0.18 12.66
CA PRO A 237 -5.23 -0.40 13.49
C PRO A 237 -4.05 -0.79 12.61
N ILE A 238 -3.25 0.21 12.24
CA ILE A 238 -1.89 0.02 11.79
C ILE A 238 -1.02 0.31 13.01
N THR A 239 -0.38 -0.71 13.54
CA THR A 239 0.50 -0.60 14.71
C THR A 239 1.95 -0.55 14.24
N PRO A 240 2.84 0.25 14.85
CA PRO A 240 4.27 0.10 14.61
C PRO A 240 4.69 -1.35 14.88
N ALA A 241 5.44 -1.97 13.98
CA ALA A 241 5.90 -3.36 14.13
C ALA A 241 7.04 -3.51 15.16
N ILE A 242 7.35 -2.45 15.90
CA ILE A 242 8.48 -2.37 16.83
C ILE A 242 8.07 -3.07 18.13
N PRO A 243 8.74 -4.16 18.50
CA PRO A 243 8.49 -4.79 19.79
C PRO A 243 8.75 -3.78 20.91
N GLU A 244 7.75 -3.50 21.73
CA GLU A 244 7.94 -2.57 22.85
C GLU A 244 9.03 -3.12 23.80
N PRO A 245 9.98 -2.30 24.27
CA PRO A 245 10.99 -2.73 25.25
C PRO A 245 10.37 -3.35 26.52
N ALA A 246 9.13 -2.98 26.84
CA ALA A 246 8.37 -3.54 27.95
C ALA A 246 8.07 -5.04 27.75
N ILE A 247 7.82 -5.51 26.53
CA ILE A 247 7.56 -6.93 26.25
C ILE A 247 8.84 -7.76 26.46
N TRP A 248 9.98 -7.23 26.03
CA TRP A 248 11.28 -7.86 26.32
C TRP A 248 11.59 -7.88 27.80
N ALA A 249 11.35 -6.76 28.50
CA ALA A 249 11.53 -6.68 29.93
C ALA A 249 10.62 -7.70 30.66
N GLN A 250 9.35 -7.81 30.26
CA GLN A 250 8.42 -8.79 30.84
C GLN A 250 8.82 -10.24 30.52
N LEU A 251 9.38 -10.51 29.34
CA LEU A 251 9.89 -11.84 28.99
C LEU A 251 11.12 -12.20 29.83
N ILE A 252 12.07 -11.28 29.99
CA ILE A 252 13.27 -11.46 30.84
C ILE A 252 12.87 -11.59 32.31
N ILE A 253 11.92 -10.78 32.78
CA ILE A 253 11.35 -10.86 34.12
C ILE A 253 10.63 -12.21 34.33
N GLY A 254 9.84 -12.67 33.35
CA GLY A 254 9.20 -13.98 33.38
C GLY A 254 10.19 -15.14 33.46
N PHE A 255 11.22 -15.14 32.62
CA PHE A 255 12.26 -16.17 32.64
C PHE A 255 13.11 -16.13 33.91
N SER A 256 13.44 -14.94 34.43
CA SER A 256 14.19 -14.81 35.69
C SER A 256 13.38 -15.30 36.88
N MET A 257 12.06 -15.07 36.90
CA MET A 257 11.17 -15.62 37.94
C MET A 257 11.05 -17.16 37.86
N VAL A 258 10.96 -17.74 36.66
CA VAL A 258 10.95 -19.22 36.48
C VAL A 258 12.28 -19.84 36.92
N GLY A 259 13.41 -19.20 36.60
CA GLY A 259 14.74 -19.60 37.07
C GLY A 259 14.85 -19.58 38.60
N PHE A 260 14.31 -18.54 39.25
CA PHE A 260 14.31 -18.43 40.71
C PHE A 260 13.38 -19.46 41.38
N ALA A 261 12.18 -19.67 40.82
CA ALA A 261 11.22 -20.66 41.32
C ALA A 261 11.75 -22.10 41.19
N SER A 262 12.45 -22.43 40.10
CA SER A 262 13.06 -23.76 39.89
C SER A 262 14.25 -24.02 40.82
N ARG A 263 15.07 -23.00 41.13
CA ARG A 263 16.14 -23.12 42.13
C ARG A 263 15.60 -23.39 43.54
N ARG A 264 14.51 -22.75 43.94
CA ARG A 264 13.89 -23.00 45.26
C ARG A 264 13.33 -24.41 45.42
N ARG A 265 12.89 -25.05 44.33
CA ARG A 265 12.37 -26.45 44.37
C ARG A 265 13.45 -27.53 44.46
N LYS A 266 14.72 -27.22 44.17
CA LYS A 266 15.83 -28.19 44.30
C LYS A 266 16.41 -28.31 45.71
N VAL A 267 15.88 -27.57 46.69
CA VAL A 267 16.41 -27.53 48.07
C VAL A 267 15.70 -28.52 49.02
N SER A 268 14.73 -29.32 48.57
CA SER A 268 14.09 -30.34 49.42
C SER A 268 14.15 -31.75 48.83
N VAL A 269 15.34 -32.34 48.77
CA VAL A 269 15.54 -33.80 48.95
C VAL A 269 16.84 -34.00 49.72
N ALA A 270 16.75 -33.84 51.03
CA ALA A 270 17.66 -34.44 51.99
C ALA A 270 16.79 -34.93 53.16
N ALA A 271 16.39 -36.18 53.08
CA ALA A 271 15.91 -37.03 54.16
C ALA A 271 16.37 -38.45 53.83
#